data_AF-A0A6A6L6B5-F1
#
_entry.id   AF-A0A6A6L6B5-F1
#
_cell.length_a   1.000
_cell.length_b   1.000
_cell.length_c   1.000
_cell.angle_alpha   90.00
_cell.angle_beta   90.00
_cell.angle_gamma   90.00
#
_symmetry.space_group_name_H-M   'P 1'
#
loop_
_entity.id
_entity.type
_entity.pdbx_description
1 polymer ?
#
loop_
_entity_poly.entity_id
_entity_poly.type
_entity_poly.pdbx_seq_one_letter_code
_entity_poly.pdbx_strand_id
1 'polypeptide(L)'
;MIQTAICLRQEKALNLIYGAGKWKYLMISGLDKHNNNILHLANKLAPPNRLAHISGAALQMQKELQWYKEVESIVDPSYKLDLNHDGEKPSELFTNSHKQLMEEAEKWTKGIAHSSTVVGALIITIMFTATFSVPG
;
A
#
# COMPACT_ATOMS: atom_id res chain seq x y z
N MET A 1 -16.27 0.77 15.63
CA MET A 1 -15.62 -0.55 15.72
C MET A 1 -14.97 -0.95 14.39
N ILE A 2 -15.73 -1.05 13.29
CA ILE A 2 -15.18 -1.44 11.96
C ILE A 2 -14.21 -0.39 11.39
N GLN A 3 -14.59 0.88 11.41
CA GLN A 3 -13.73 2.00 11.01
C GLN A 3 -12.36 1.99 11.73
N THR A 4 -12.37 1.79 13.06
CA THR A 4 -11.15 1.68 13.87
C THR A 4 -10.29 0.49 13.45
N ALA A 5 -10.92 -0.66 13.17
CA ALA A 5 -10.21 -1.85 12.73
C ALA A 5 -9.52 -1.65 11.36
N ILE A 6 -10.13 -0.86 10.47
CA ILE A 6 -9.55 -0.51 9.18
C ILE A 6 -8.34 0.42 9.30
N CYS A 7 -8.41 1.43 10.18
CA CYS A 7 -7.25 2.27 10.48
C CYS A 7 -6.08 1.45 11.04
N LEU A 8 -6.36 0.38 11.81
CA LEU A 8 -5.36 -0.48 12.43
C LEU A 8 -4.88 -1.65 11.53
N ARG A 9 -5.24 -1.65 10.23
CA ARG A 9 -4.90 -2.72 9.27
C ARG A 9 -5.30 -4.11 9.75
N GLN A 10 -6.47 -4.24 10.37
CA GLN A 10 -6.95 -5.54 10.83
C GLN A 10 -7.65 -6.28 9.69
N GLU A 11 -6.94 -7.18 9.03
CA GLU A 11 -7.47 -8.04 7.95
C GLU A 11 -8.72 -8.83 8.36
N LYS A 12 -8.81 -9.24 9.64
CA LYS A 12 -10.00 -9.92 10.18
C LYS A 12 -11.26 -9.08 10.03
N ALA A 13 -11.16 -7.75 10.06
CA ALA A 13 -12.31 -6.88 9.86
C ALA A 13 -12.80 -6.93 8.41
N LEU A 14 -11.90 -7.00 7.42
CA LEU A 14 -12.29 -7.19 6.01
C LEU A 14 -12.99 -8.54 5.82
N ASN A 15 -12.47 -9.61 6.41
CA ASN A 15 -13.10 -10.94 6.34
C ASN A 15 -14.53 -10.93 6.90
N LEU A 16 -14.78 -10.19 7.97
CA LEU A 16 -16.12 -10.00 8.52
C LEU A 16 -17.03 -9.22 7.56
N ILE A 17 -16.51 -8.19 6.90
CA ILE A 17 -17.28 -7.42 5.90
C ILE A 17 -17.62 -8.30 4.69
N TYR A 18 -16.69 -9.12 4.20
CA TYR A 18 -16.97 -10.08 3.12
C TYR A 18 -18.02 -11.12 3.54
N GLY A 19 -17.95 -11.64 4.77
CA GLY A 19 -18.91 -12.60 5.31
C GLY A 19 -20.32 -12.01 5.57
N ALA A 20 -20.45 -10.69 5.69
CA ALA A 20 -21.72 -10.02 5.98
C ALA A 20 -22.68 -9.95 4.78
N GLY A 21 -22.22 -10.29 3.57
CA GLY A 21 -23.07 -10.29 2.36
C GLY A 21 -23.72 -8.93 2.11
N LYS A 22 -25.06 -8.89 2.02
CA LYS A 22 -25.83 -7.64 1.79
C LYS A 22 -25.78 -6.68 2.97
N TRP A 23 -25.47 -7.14 4.18
CA TRP A 23 -25.38 -6.30 5.37
C TRP A 23 -24.07 -5.49 5.42
N LYS A 24 -23.11 -5.81 4.55
CA LYS A 24 -21.83 -5.09 4.46
C LYS A 24 -22.02 -3.59 4.26
N TYR A 25 -23.05 -3.17 3.51
CA TYR A 25 -23.31 -1.76 3.25
C TYR A 25 -23.62 -0.98 4.54
N LEU A 26 -24.36 -1.59 5.48
CA LEU A 26 -24.65 -0.98 6.79
C LEU A 26 -23.41 -0.90 7.69
N MET A 27 -22.44 -1.80 7.47
CA MET A 27 -21.18 -1.79 8.20
C MET A 27 -20.20 -0.71 7.71
N ILE A 28 -20.28 -0.33 6.42
CA ILE A 28 -19.34 0.58 5.76
C ILE A 28 -19.92 1.98 5.48
N SER A 29 -21.24 2.18 5.60
CA SER A 29 -21.92 3.44 5.28
C SER A 29 -21.73 4.57 6.29
N GLY A 30 -21.08 4.29 7.43
CA GLY A 30 -20.82 5.28 8.46
C GLY A 30 -19.73 6.27 8.03
N LEU A 31 -20.00 7.55 8.25
CA LEU A 31 -19.03 8.64 8.20
C LEU A 31 -18.48 8.91 9.60
N ASP A 32 -17.22 9.34 9.70
CA ASP A 32 -16.70 9.86 10.97
C ASP A 32 -17.13 11.32 11.21
N LYS A 33 -16.73 11.88 12.36
CA LYS A 33 -17.01 13.28 12.74
C LYS A 33 -16.41 14.34 11.80
N HIS A 34 -15.53 13.94 10.88
CA HIS A 34 -14.86 14.79 9.89
C HIS A 34 -15.38 14.53 8.47
N ASN A 35 -16.52 13.84 8.33
CA ASN A 35 -17.06 13.40 7.04
C ASN A 35 -16.12 12.47 6.26
N ASN A 36 -15.21 11.77 6.94
CA ASN A 36 -14.39 10.75 6.33
C ASN A 36 -15.24 9.48 6.16
N ASN A 37 -15.41 9.05 4.92
CA ASN A 37 -15.86 7.71 4.63
C ASN A 37 -14.74 6.68 4.88
N ILE A 38 -15.06 5.40 4.71
CA ILE A 38 -14.15 4.30 4.98
C ILE A 38 -12.85 4.32 4.14
N LEU A 39 -12.87 4.92 2.93
CA LEU A 39 -11.66 5.08 2.11
C LEU A 39 -10.74 6.15 2.67
N HIS A 40 -11.28 7.30 3.08
CA HIS A 40 -10.50 8.32 3.79
C HIS A 40 -9.83 7.73 5.05
N LEU A 41 -10.54 6.87 5.78
CA LEU A 41 -10.01 6.21 6.97
C LEU A 41 -8.93 5.15 6.66
N ALA A 42 -9.01 4.52 5.49
CA ALA A 42 -7.98 3.57 5.03
C ALA A 42 -6.65 4.26 4.69
N ASN A 43 -6.66 5.56 4.40
CA ASN A 43 -5.47 6.33 4.01
C ASN A 43 -4.56 6.72 5.17
N LYS A 44 -4.99 6.57 6.42
CA LYS A 44 -4.12 6.83 7.56
C LYS A 44 -2.99 5.82 7.55
N LEU A 45 -1.75 6.31 7.62
CA LEU A 45 -0.56 5.48 7.66
C LEU A 45 -0.70 4.43 8.78
N ALA A 46 -0.37 3.18 8.47
CA ALA A 46 -0.46 2.10 9.44
C ALA A 46 0.40 2.40 10.70
N PRO A 47 -0.03 1.94 11.89
CA PRO A 47 0.74 2.16 13.10
C PRO A 47 2.18 1.64 12.98
N PRO A 48 3.18 2.29 13.60
CA PRO A 48 4.59 1.94 13.42
C PRO A 48 4.91 0.46 13.69
N ASN A 49 4.24 -0.17 14.65
CA ASN A 49 4.41 -1.60 14.96
C ASN A 49 3.98 -2.55 13.83
N ARG A 50 3.04 -2.13 12.97
CA ARG A 50 2.61 -2.89 11.78
C ARG A 50 3.59 -2.68 10.63
N LEU A 51 4.01 -1.44 10.42
CA LEU A 51 4.96 -1.10 9.34
C LEU A 51 6.35 -1.66 9.61
N ALA A 52 6.81 -1.65 10.87
CA ALA A 52 8.14 -2.12 11.25
C ALA A 52 8.36 -3.62 10.97
N HIS A 53 7.30 -4.42 10.85
CA HIS A 53 7.40 -5.84 10.49
C HIS A 53 7.70 -6.05 8.99
N ILE A 54 7.53 -5.01 8.15
CA ILE A 54 7.77 -5.10 6.71
C ILE A 54 9.15 -4.52 6.40
N SER A 55 10.00 -5.31 5.75
CA SER A 55 11.37 -4.93 5.44
C SER A 55 11.43 -3.96 4.26
N GLY A 56 11.85 -2.72 4.50
CA GLY A 56 12.13 -1.73 3.46
C GLY A 56 10.90 -0.91 3.03
N ALA A 57 11.16 0.37 2.76
CA ALA A 57 10.12 1.36 2.50
C ALA A 57 9.26 1.03 1.27
N ALA A 58 9.84 0.42 0.22
CA ALA A 58 9.06 0.05 -0.96
C ALA A 58 8.05 -1.07 -0.68
N LEU A 59 8.42 -2.08 0.11
CA LEU A 59 7.50 -3.14 0.50
C LEU A 59 6.43 -2.63 1.47
N GLN A 60 6.79 -1.70 2.37
CA GLN A 60 5.84 -1.00 3.23
C GLN A 60 4.82 -0.22 2.38
N MET A 61 5.28 0.57 1.42
CA MET A 61 4.41 1.34 0.52
C MET A 61 3.51 0.43 -0.33
N GLN A 62 4.07 -0.67 -0.86
CA GLN A 62 3.31 -1.66 -1.60
C GLN A 62 2.17 -2.25 -0.76
N LYS A 63 2.42 -2.53 0.52
CA LYS A 63 1.40 -3.07 1.43
C LYS A 63 0.32 -2.06 1.78
N GLU A 64 0.68 -0.79 1.98
CA GLU A 64 -0.31 0.28 2.20
C GLU A 64 -1.19 0.50 0.97
N LEU A 65 -0.60 0.47 -0.24
CA LEU A 65 -1.36 0.53 -1.48
C LEU A 65 -2.28 -0.68 -1.66
N GLN A 66 -1.78 -1.89 -1.38
CA GLN A 66 -2.58 -3.11 -1.42
C GLN A 66 -3.77 -2.99 -0.47
N TRP A 67 -3.54 -2.58 0.77
CA TRP A 67 -4.60 -2.37 1.75
C TRP A 67 -5.66 -1.38 1.27
N TYR A 68 -5.25 -0.24 0.73
CA TYR A 68 -6.18 0.73 0.16
C TYR A 68 -7.04 0.12 -0.96
N LYS A 69 -6.43 -0.66 -1.86
CA LYS A 69 -7.14 -1.34 -2.95
C LYS A 69 -8.14 -2.40 -2.45
N GLU A 70 -7.80 -3.12 -1.39
CA GLU A 70 -8.75 -4.06 -0.78
C GLU A 70 -9.98 -3.35 -0.22
N VAL A 71 -9.79 -2.24 0.51
CA VAL A 71 -10.92 -1.42 1.01
C VAL A 71 -11.68 -0.75 -0.14
N GLU A 72 -10.99 -0.36 -1.22
CA GLU A 72 -11.61 0.18 -2.43
C GLU A 72 -12.52 -0.84 -3.13
N SER A 73 -12.19 -2.13 -3.04
CA SER A 73 -12.95 -3.20 -3.71
C SER A 73 -14.32 -3.48 -3.09
N ILE A 74 -14.53 -3.13 -1.82
CA ILE A 74 -15.75 -3.49 -1.07
C ILE A 74 -16.78 -2.38 -1.00
N VAL A 75 -16.40 -1.16 -1.37
CA VAL A 75 -17.23 0.06 -1.29
C VAL A 75 -17.85 0.41 -2.64
N ASP A 76 -18.85 1.28 -2.61
CA ASP A 76 -19.40 1.85 -3.84
C ASP A 76 -18.38 2.84 -4.47
N PRO A 77 -18.23 2.87 -5.82
CA PRO A 77 -17.32 3.78 -6.49
C PRO A 77 -17.52 5.27 -6.17
N SER A 78 -18.74 5.68 -5.79
CA SER A 78 -19.04 7.06 -5.36
C SER A 78 -18.16 7.53 -4.19
N TYR A 79 -17.72 6.61 -3.32
CA TYR A 79 -16.92 6.94 -2.14
C TYR A 79 -15.56 7.55 -2.50
N LYS A 80 -15.08 7.33 -3.73
CA LYS A 80 -13.82 7.91 -4.23
C LYS A 80 -13.95 9.39 -4.56
N LEU A 81 -15.18 9.87 -4.76
CA LEU A 81 -15.50 11.24 -5.14
C LEU A 81 -15.95 12.09 -3.96
N ASP A 82 -16.33 11.46 -2.85
CA ASP A 82 -16.68 12.15 -1.62
C ASP A 82 -15.54 13.02 -1.12
N LEU A 83 -15.90 14.18 -0.59
CA LEU A 83 -14.98 15.10 0.06
C LEU A 83 -15.16 15.01 1.58
N ASN A 84 -14.05 14.96 2.31
CA ASN A 84 -14.10 15.17 3.76
C ASN A 84 -14.33 16.65 4.10
N HIS A 85 -14.40 16.99 5.40
CA HIS A 85 -14.54 18.39 5.84
C HIS A 85 -13.39 19.30 5.39
N ASP A 86 -12.21 18.74 5.11
CA ASP A 86 -11.04 19.47 4.63
C ASP A 86 -11.06 19.66 3.09
N GLY A 87 -12.10 19.15 2.41
CA GLY A 87 -12.26 19.27 0.97
C GLY A 87 -11.38 18.30 0.16
N GLU A 88 -10.80 17.29 0.81
CA GLU A 88 -9.94 16.30 0.18
C GLU A 88 -10.73 15.05 -0.23
N LYS A 89 -10.35 14.47 -1.38
CA LYS A 89 -10.78 13.12 -1.77
C LYS A 89 -9.92 12.05 -1.11
N PRO A 90 -10.38 10.78 -1.04
CA PRO A 90 -9.55 9.70 -0.53
C PRO A 90 -8.20 9.54 -1.26
N SER A 91 -8.15 9.68 -2.59
CA SER A 91 -6.90 9.53 -3.33
C SER A 91 -5.88 10.64 -3.00
N GLU A 92 -6.37 11.85 -2.75
CA GLU A 92 -5.54 13.00 -2.39
C GLU A 92 -4.97 12.80 -0.99
N LEU A 93 -5.84 12.43 -0.04
CA LEU A 93 -5.44 12.12 1.32
C LEU A 93 -4.43 10.95 1.39
N PHE A 94 -4.58 9.92 0.55
CA PHE A 94 -3.61 8.82 0.45
C PHE A 94 -2.23 9.33 0.05
N THR A 95 -2.17 10.15 -1.00
CA THR A 95 -0.93 10.72 -1.53
C THR A 95 -0.25 11.60 -0.51
N ASN A 96 -1.02 12.46 0.18
CA ASN A 96 -0.52 13.34 1.21
C ASN A 96 0.00 12.56 2.43
N SER A 97 -0.76 11.57 2.91
CA SER A 97 -0.41 10.78 4.11
C SER A 97 0.79 9.87 3.92
N HIS A 98 1.06 9.42 2.69
CA HIS A 98 2.14 8.47 2.37
C HIS A 98 3.32 9.12 1.63
N LYS A 99 3.35 10.45 1.49
CA LYS A 99 4.37 11.15 0.71
C LYS A 99 5.80 10.78 1.11
N GLN A 100 6.12 10.85 2.40
CA GLN A 100 7.46 10.51 2.89
C GLN A 100 7.81 9.03 2.62
N LEU A 101 6.87 8.12 2.88
CA LEU A 101 7.07 6.70 2.62
C LEU A 101 7.30 6.41 1.13
N MET A 102 6.61 7.14 0.25
CA MET A 102 6.81 7.05 -1.20
C MET A 102 8.20 7.52 -1.61
N GLU A 103 8.69 8.64 -1.06
CA GLU A 103 10.05 9.14 -1.32
C GLU A 103 11.12 8.13 -0.86
N GLU A 104 10.94 7.55 0.33
CA GLU A 104 11.82 6.50 0.85
C GLU A 104 11.75 5.21 0.01
N ALA A 105 10.56 4.83 -0.44
CA ALA A 105 10.34 3.70 -1.34
C ALA A 105 11.05 3.88 -2.68
N GLU A 106 10.97 5.08 -3.26
CA GLU A 106 11.65 5.43 -4.51
C GLU A 106 13.18 5.32 -4.34
N LYS A 107 13.71 5.89 -3.25
CA LYS A 107 15.15 5.82 -2.94
C LYS A 107 15.63 4.37 -2.76
N TRP A 108 14.89 3.57 -1.99
CA TRP A 108 15.20 2.17 -1.75
C TRP A 108 15.22 1.37 -3.06
N THR A 109 14.21 1.56 -3.90
CA THR A 109 14.08 0.85 -5.19
C THR A 109 15.22 1.20 -6.14
N LYS A 110 15.59 2.49 -6.23
CA LYS A 110 16.75 2.93 -7.02
C LYS A 110 18.06 2.29 -6.54
N GLY A 111 18.27 2.22 -5.22
CA GLY A 111 19.45 1.58 -4.63
C GLY A 111 19.56 0.09 -4.95
N ILE A 112 18.45 -0.64 -4.90
CA ILE A 112 18.41 -2.07 -5.28
C ILE A 112 18.61 -2.24 -6.78
N ALA A 113 17.94 -1.46 -7.62
CA ALA A 113 18.10 -1.55 -9.08
C ALA A 113 19.56 -1.33 -9.51
N HIS A 114 20.24 -0.34 -8.92
CA HIS A 114 21.66 -0.11 -9.16
C HIS A 114 22.52 -1.32 -8.75
N SER A 115 22.33 -1.83 -7.54
CA SER A 115 23.10 -2.98 -7.03
C SER A 115 22.88 -4.24 -7.86
N SER A 116 21.63 -4.54 -8.23
CA SER A 116 21.28 -5.67 -9.09
C SER A 116 21.85 -5.55 -10.50
N THR A 117 21.94 -4.34 -11.04
CA THR A 117 22.54 -4.08 -12.36
C THR A 117 24.04 -4.41 -12.35
N VAL A 118 24.76 -4.00 -11.28
CA VAL A 118 26.18 -4.33 -11.11
C VAL A 118 26.40 -5.84 -11.00
N VAL A 119 25.59 -6.54 -10.19
CA VAL A 119 25.65 -8.01 -10.08
C VAL A 119 25.34 -8.69 -11.41
N GLY A 120 24.30 -8.24 -12.12
CA GLY A 120 23.93 -8.76 -13.43
C GLY A 120 25.04 -8.58 -14.48
N ALA A 121 25.63 -7.40 -14.55
CA ALA A 121 26.78 -7.12 -15.41
C ALA A 121 27.95 -8.06 -15.12
N LEU A 122 28.28 -8.28 -13.83
CA LEU A 122 29.35 -9.19 -13.43
C LEU A 122 29.09 -10.63 -13.89
N ILE A 123 27.86 -11.13 -13.72
CA ILE A 123 27.47 -12.47 -14.19
C ILE A 123 27.63 -12.59 -15.70
N ILE A 124 27.16 -11.61 -16.47
CA ILE A 124 27.28 -11.60 -17.93
C ILE A 124 28.76 -11.62 -18.36
N THR A 125 29.60 -10.79 -17.73
CA THR A 125 31.04 -10.77 -18.02
C THR A 125 31.70 -12.12 -17.73
N ILE A 126 31.42 -12.73 -16.57
CA ILE A 126 31.98 -14.05 -16.22
C ILE A 126 31.56 -15.10 -17.25
N MET A 127 30.27 -15.17 -17.60
CA MET A 127 29.79 -16.13 -18.59
C MET A 127 30.48 -15.92 -19.94
N PHE A 128 30.58 -14.68 -20.42
CA PHE A 128 31.25 -14.37 -21.68
C PHE A 128 32.73 -14.78 -21.65
N THR A 129 33.46 -14.47 -20.56
CA THR A 129 34.86 -14.88 -20.44
C THR A 129 35.02 -16.39 -20.42
N ALA A 130 34.13 -17.13 -19.74
CA ALA A 130 34.18 -18.59 -19.66
C ALA A 130 33.87 -19.25 -21.01
N THR A 131 32.90 -18.74 -21.77
CA THR A 131 32.52 -19.33 -23.08
C THR A 131 33.62 -19.17 -24.13
N PHE A 132 34.42 -18.10 -24.05
CA PHE A 132 35.48 -17.81 -25.03
C PHE A 132 36.89 -18.16 -24.54
N SER A 133 37.06 -18.58 -23.28
CA SER A 133 38.36 -19.03 -22.74
C SER A 133 38.56 -20.56 -22.82
N VAL A 134 37.83 -21.29 -23.68
CA VAL A 134 38.08 -22.72 -23.91
C VAL A 134 39.49 -22.89 -24.50
N PRO A 135 40.43 -23.58 -23.83
CA PRO A 135 41.74 -23.85 -24.38
C PRO A 135 41.62 -24.84 -25.54
N GLY A 136 42.28 -24.54 -26.66
CA GLY A 136 42.65 -25.55 -27.64
C GLY A 136 43.72 -26.48 -27.09
#